data_AF-A0A5P9Q6Y5-F1
#
_entry.id   AF-A0A5P9Q6Y5-F1
#
_cell.length_a   1.000
_cell.length_b   1.000
_cell.length_c   1.000
_cell.angle_alpha   90.00
_cell.angle_beta   90.00
_cell.angle_gamma   90.00
#
_symmetry.space_group_name_H-M   'P 1'
#
loop_
_entity.id
_entity.type
_entity.pdbx_description
1 polymer ?
#
loop_
_entity_poly.entity_id
_entity_poly.type
_entity_poly.pdbx_seq_one_letter_code
_entity_poly.pdbx_strand_id
1 'polypeptide(L)'
;MPSAPSTPSSPRPAQARRKARYRRVATIVGGAVVLTTVVGVGWAASERGTPSAPRAGAPAAAAEDVAAAPSSPSASPAATPTPSSEPTPTSTPTASATAKSAEKSGRAKATGSDHDATKSGGTRGTVSSAGSTSSAAAGAGSESGSSAGSAKDGGSSQSASGSGSPGSSGSSHASTAPNRTFALGTRIYTLDRAGRTIKFKVFYPRTGDGTQDVAEAPIASGTFPLVLFSHGLGGNPDSYSSLIAPLAKAGFVVAAPWYPNTTTGSSGNVGDAMSGNQSLDASAVISRMLDFDKDGSSPFHDKIDTSHGVGASGHSLGAITTQGLLGAKKDSRVTTAVMLATASIGKPTGSPVKTLFINGDQDPLTAYSGARSAYDAVPWPKAFMTHVGGNHDRYVWFGEGYDETVATLVDWMRWGLYGDAGAKARLPHDASGKSIRWESKGL
;
A
#
# COMPACT_ATOMS: atom_id res chain seq x y z
N MET A 1 -43.89 -15.44 -65.75
CA MET A 1 -43.10 -16.68 -65.49
C MET A 1 -42.39 -16.53 -64.15
N PRO A 2 -42.02 -17.64 -63.46
CA PRO A 2 -42.57 -17.84 -62.11
C PRO A 2 -41.55 -17.95 -60.95
N SER A 3 -42.13 -18.21 -59.77
CA SER A 3 -41.65 -18.76 -58.48
C SER A 3 -40.34 -19.59 -58.51
N ALA A 4 -39.60 -19.80 -57.42
CA ALA A 4 -39.86 -19.69 -55.97
C ALA A 4 -38.50 -19.60 -55.20
N PRO A 5 -38.35 -19.91 -53.88
CA PRO A 5 -39.31 -19.96 -52.76
C PRO A 5 -38.86 -19.15 -51.52
N SER A 6 -39.69 -19.11 -50.46
CA SER A 6 -39.42 -18.45 -49.17
C SER A 6 -39.10 -19.43 -48.03
N THR A 7 -37.97 -19.26 -47.33
CA THR A 7 -37.62 -19.94 -46.05
C THR A 7 -36.82 -18.96 -45.14
N PRO A 8 -36.41 -19.29 -43.88
CA PRO A 8 -37.12 -18.75 -42.70
C PRO A 8 -36.24 -17.89 -41.75
N SER A 9 -36.89 -17.29 -40.75
CA SER A 9 -36.25 -16.51 -39.68
C SER A 9 -35.35 -17.34 -38.74
N SER A 10 -34.26 -16.74 -38.27
CA SER A 10 -33.13 -17.40 -37.60
C SER A 10 -33.38 -17.93 -36.17
N PRO A 11 -32.70 -19.01 -35.76
CA PRO A 11 -32.30 -19.25 -34.37
C PRO A 11 -30.91 -18.66 -34.06
N ARG A 12 -30.66 -18.23 -32.81
CA ARG A 12 -29.39 -17.62 -32.36
C ARG A 12 -28.75 -18.40 -31.19
N PRO A 13 -27.74 -19.26 -31.45
CA PRO A 13 -26.87 -19.82 -30.42
C PRO A 13 -25.37 -19.48 -30.63
N ALA A 14 -24.50 -19.39 -29.63
CA ALA A 14 -24.70 -19.23 -28.18
C ALA A 14 -23.44 -18.55 -27.58
N GLN A 15 -23.56 -17.88 -26.43
CA GLN A 15 -22.39 -17.25 -25.79
C GLN A 15 -21.45 -18.27 -25.13
N ALA A 16 -20.17 -18.27 -25.52
CA ALA A 16 -19.11 -18.99 -24.82
C ALA A 16 -18.74 -18.28 -23.50
N ARG A 17 -19.56 -18.45 -22.46
CA ARG A 17 -19.30 -17.90 -21.11
C ARG A 17 -18.14 -18.66 -20.45
N ARG A 18 -16.95 -18.06 -20.36
CA ARG A 18 -15.86 -18.59 -19.51
C ARG A 18 -16.31 -18.58 -18.03
N LYS A 19 -16.25 -19.75 -17.38
CA LYS A 19 -16.38 -19.91 -15.93
C LYS A 19 -15.04 -20.39 -15.38
N ALA A 20 -14.46 -19.65 -14.44
CA ALA A 20 -13.22 -20.05 -13.77
C ALA A 20 -13.49 -21.02 -12.59
N ARG A 21 -12.46 -21.73 -12.12
CA ARG A 21 -12.48 -22.51 -10.87
C ARG A 21 -11.15 -22.31 -10.13
N TYR A 22 -11.23 -22.02 -8.84
CA TYR A 22 -10.12 -21.76 -7.92
C TYR A 22 -10.24 -22.71 -6.71
N ARG A 23 -9.13 -23.16 -6.09
CA ARG A 23 -9.17 -23.77 -4.74
C ARG A 23 -7.86 -23.62 -3.96
N ARG A 24 -7.94 -23.00 -2.77
CA ARG A 24 -6.82 -22.58 -1.89
C ARG A 24 -6.63 -23.51 -0.68
N VAL A 25 -5.39 -23.57 -0.18
CA VAL A 25 -4.99 -24.07 1.15
C VAL A 25 -3.85 -23.17 1.66
N ALA A 26 -3.95 -22.67 2.90
CA ALA A 26 -2.85 -22.05 3.62
C ALA A 26 -2.71 -22.81 4.95
N THR A 27 -1.60 -23.52 5.17
CA THR A 27 -1.40 -24.34 6.38
C THR A 27 -0.21 -23.82 7.18
N ILE A 28 -0.37 -23.72 8.50
CA ILE A 28 0.76 -23.55 9.42
C ILE A 28 0.94 -24.82 10.24
N VAL A 29 2.13 -25.41 10.16
CA VAL A 29 2.60 -26.48 11.05
C VAL A 29 3.94 -26.05 11.62
N GLY A 30 4.06 -26.00 12.95
CA GLY A 30 5.34 -25.68 13.61
C GLY A 30 5.93 -24.28 13.37
N GLY A 31 5.18 -23.35 12.76
CA GLY A 31 5.60 -21.96 12.53
C GLY A 31 5.92 -21.54 11.09
N ALA A 32 5.82 -22.45 10.11
CA ALA A 32 5.97 -22.13 8.68
C ALA A 32 4.62 -22.04 7.96
N VAL A 33 4.43 -21.04 7.07
CA VAL A 33 3.19 -20.85 6.28
C VAL A 33 3.34 -21.48 4.89
N VAL A 34 2.45 -22.42 4.54
CA VAL A 34 2.45 -23.12 3.25
C VAL A 34 1.18 -22.76 2.47
N LEU A 35 1.29 -21.91 1.44
CA LEU A 35 0.17 -21.53 0.56
C LEU A 35 0.16 -22.33 -0.75
N THR A 36 -1.00 -22.86 -1.12
CA THR A 36 -1.23 -23.59 -2.38
C THR A 36 -2.62 -23.25 -2.92
N THR A 37 -2.71 -22.61 -4.08
CA THR A 37 -3.98 -22.56 -4.84
C THR A 37 -3.77 -23.02 -6.26
N VAL A 38 -4.71 -23.81 -6.77
CA VAL A 38 -4.77 -24.18 -8.19
C VAL A 38 -5.92 -23.41 -8.84
N VAL A 39 -5.65 -22.85 -10.02
CA VAL A 39 -6.64 -22.18 -10.88
C VAL A 39 -6.38 -22.61 -12.32
N GLY A 40 -7.22 -23.47 -12.87
CA GLY A 40 -7.09 -23.97 -14.24
C GLY A 40 -8.07 -23.25 -15.18
N VAL A 41 -7.57 -22.58 -16.22
CA VAL A 41 -8.42 -21.99 -17.28
C VAL A 41 -7.78 -22.26 -18.65
N GLY A 42 -7.93 -23.49 -19.13
CA GLY A 42 -7.43 -23.89 -20.45
C GLY A 42 -8.05 -23.10 -21.61
N TRP A 43 -7.36 -23.11 -22.74
CA TRP A 43 -7.88 -22.68 -24.04
C TRP A 43 -7.98 -23.89 -24.95
N ALA A 44 -9.12 -24.05 -25.63
CA ALA A 44 -9.25 -24.94 -26.77
C ALA A 44 -9.34 -24.06 -28.02
N ALA A 45 -8.33 -24.16 -28.88
CA ALA A 45 -8.31 -23.57 -30.21
C ALA A 45 -8.30 -24.70 -31.24
N SER A 46 -8.99 -24.50 -32.37
CA SER A 46 -9.18 -25.55 -33.38
C SER A 46 -8.29 -25.32 -34.60
N GLU A 47 -7.46 -26.30 -34.92
CA GLU A 47 -6.79 -26.40 -36.22
C GLU A 47 -7.29 -27.67 -36.96
N ARG A 48 -7.23 -27.65 -38.30
CA ARG A 48 -7.78 -28.70 -39.17
C ARG A 48 -6.62 -29.37 -39.93
N GLY A 49 -6.48 -30.69 -39.83
CA GLY A 49 -5.25 -31.38 -40.26
C GLY A 49 -5.35 -32.82 -40.78
N THR A 50 -6.55 -33.36 -41.08
CA THR A 50 -6.76 -34.64 -41.81
C THR A 50 -6.23 -35.95 -41.14
N PRO A 51 -6.64 -37.17 -41.59
CA PRO A 51 -6.78 -38.30 -40.66
C PRO A 51 -5.82 -39.49 -40.86
N SER A 52 -5.76 -40.34 -39.84
CA SER A 52 -5.53 -41.79 -39.93
C SER A 52 -6.23 -42.49 -38.74
N ALA A 53 -6.59 -43.77 -38.89
CA ALA A 53 -7.51 -44.49 -38.00
C ALA A 53 -6.94 -45.87 -37.56
N PRO A 54 -7.71 -46.80 -36.97
CA PRO A 54 -7.97 -46.80 -35.52
C PRO A 54 -7.71 -48.16 -34.83
N ARG A 55 -7.63 -48.21 -33.48
CA ARG A 55 -8.06 -49.42 -32.75
C ARG A 55 -8.47 -49.23 -31.28
N ALA A 56 -9.35 -50.14 -30.87
CA ALA A 56 -10.10 -50.30 -29.64
C ALA A 56 -9.32 -50.34 -28.31
N GLY A 57 -10.04 -50.19 -27.19
CA GLY A 57 -9.56 -50.58 -25.84
C GLY A 57 -10.30 -49.93 -24.67
N ALA A 58 -11.31 -50.59 -24.12
CA ALA A 58 -11.94 -50.33 -22.81
C ALA A 58 -12.28 -51.70 -22.18
N PRO A 59 -12.60 -51.84 -20.86
CA PRO A 59 -12.93 -50.80 -19.88
C PRO A 59 -12.23 -50.94 -18.49
N ALA A 60 -12.81 -50.29 -17.48
CA ALA A 60 -12.38 -50.13 -16.08
C ALA A 60 -12.38 -51.38 -15.17
N ALA A 61 -11.80 -51.24 -13.96
CA ALA A 61 -12.17 -51.97 -12.73
C ALA A 61 -11.72 -51.24 -11.44
N ALA A 62 -12.07 -51.83 -10.27
CA ALA A 62 -11.79 -51.45 -8.87
C ALA A 62 -10.29 -51.14 -8.55
N ALA A 63 -9.89 -50.44 -7.47
CA ALA A 63 -10.39 -50.30 -6.08
C ALA A 63 -10.05 -51.51 -5.15
N GLU A 64 -10.01 -51.26 -3.84
CA GLU A 64 -9.50 -52.15 -2.75
C GLU A 64 -7.94 -52.29 -2.72
N ASP A 65 -7.25 -52.50 -1.60
CA ASP A 65 -7.66 -52.54 -0.18
C ASP A 65 -6.57 -51.94 0.76
N VAL A 66 -6.86 -51.78 2.07
CA VAL A 66 -5.91 -51.29 3.10
C VAL A 66 -5.86 -52.22 4.32
N ALA A 67 -4.71 -52.84 4.56
CA ALA A 67 -4.42 -53.62 5.77
C ALA A 67 -3.08 -53.23 6.41
N ALA A 68 -3.01 -53.27 7.75
CA ALA A 68 -1.82 -53.02 8.58
C ALA A 68 -1.23 -54.36 9.09
N ALA A 69 -0.11 -54.50 9.81
CA ALA A 69 0.89 -53.61 10.43
C ALA A 69 2.19 -54.47 10.64
N PRO A 70 3.02 -54.32 11.70
CA PRO A 70 3.65 -53.15 12.32
C PRO A 70 5.20 -53.28 12.41
N SER A 71 5.95 -52.20 12.71
CA SER A 71 7.24 -52.29 13.45
C SER A 71 7.70 -50.96 14.07
N SER A 72 8.41 -51.04 15.20
CA SER A 72 9.14 -50.00 15.95
C SER A 72 9.93 -50.70 17.08
N PRO A 73 10.89 -50.09 17.82
CA PRO A 73 11.33 -48.68 17.85
C PRO A 73 12.87 -48.49 17.75
N SER A 74 13.38 -47.25 17.95
CA SER A 74 14.49 -46.87 18.89
C SER A 74 15.12 -45.50 18.51
N ALA A 75 16.12 -45.01 19.26
CA ALA A 75 16.58 -43.62 19.30
C ALA A 75 18.11 -43.37 19.09
N SER A 76 18.49 -42.08 19.11
CA SER A 76 19.82 -41.41 18.92
C SER A 76 20.91 -41.78 19.98
N PRO A 77 22.19 -41.28 20.00
CA PRO A 77 22.67 -39.90 19.64
C PRO A 77 24.16 -39.67 19.15
N ALA A 78 24.54 -38.38 18.97
CA ALA A 78 25.90 -37.77 18.98
C ALA A 78 26.86 -38.01 17.76
N ALA A 79 27.98 -37.29 17.51
CA ALA A 79 28.77 -36.30 18.30
C ALA A 79 29.51 -35.19 17.47
N THR A 80 30.50 -34.50 18.08
CA THR A 80 31.17 -33.21 17.73
C THR A 80 32.46 -33.27 16.86
N PRO A 81 32.96 -32.11 16.34
CA PRO A 81 34.42 -31.92 16.11
C PRO A 81 35.01 -30.49 16.31
N THR A 82 36.31 -30.39 16.66
CA THR A 82 37.25 -29.21 16.62
C THR A 82 38.71 -29.71 16.86
N PRO A 83 39.82 -28.94 16.69
CA PRO A 83 40.17 -27.88 15.71
C PRO A 83 41.64 -28.00 15.14
N SER A 84 42.10 -27.00 14.33
CA SER A 84 43.46 -26.36 14.35
C SER A 84 44.34 -26.28 13.06
N SER A 85 44.93 -25.08 12.87
CA SER A 85 46.25 -24.72 12.27
C SER A 85 46.49 -24.51 10.75
N GLU A 86 47.33 -23.49 10.48
CA GLU A 86 47.87 -22.93 9.21
C GLU A 86 49.39 -23.30 9.04
N PRO A 87 50.29 -22.78 8.12
CA PRO A 87 50.27 -21.49 7.36
C PRO A 87 50.94 -21.39 5.93
N THR A 88 50.62 -20.29 5.19
CA THR A 88 51.49 -19.49 4.25
C THR A 88 51.96 -20.00 2.85
N PRO A 89 52.35 -19.10 1.88
CA PRO A 89 52.15 -19.32 0.43
C PRO A 89 53.31 -18.94 -0.55
N THR A 90 53.01 -18.95 -1.86
CA THR A 90 53.78 -18.39 -3.03
C THR A 90 52.79 -18.18 -4.23
N SER A 91 53.02 -17.43 -5.33
CA SER A 91 54.11 -16.53 -5.82
C SER A 91 53.53 -15.45 -6.80
N THR A 92 54.23 -15.04 -7.87
CA THR A 92 53.82 -14.00 -8.86
C THR A 92 54.33 -14.34 -10.29
N PRO A 93 53.79 -13.73 -11.38
CA PRO A 93 54.34 -12.48 -11.98
C PRO A 93 53.26 -11.40 -12.28
N THR A 94 53.44 -10.08 -12.09
CA THR A 94 54.48 -9.12 -12.56
C THR A 94 54.30 -8.77 -14.05
N ALA A 95 54.03 -7.54 -14.51
CA ALA A 95 53.78 -6.21 -13.90
C ALA A 95 52.73 -5.42 -14.79
N SER A 96 52.57 -4.09 -14.92
CA SER A 96 53.23 -2.81 -14.53
C SER A 96 52.21 -1.64 -14.77
N ALA A 97 52.42 -0.30 -14.66
CA ALA A 97 53.59 0.56 -14.39
C ALA A 97 53.21 1.96 -13.79
N THR A 98 54.16 2.54 -13.05
CA THR A 98 54.48 3.98 -12.78
C THR A 98 53.46 5.14 -12.90
N ALA A 99 53.22 5.80 -11.76
CA ALA A 99 53.58 7.23 -11.55
C ALA A 99 53.90 7.53 -10.05
N LYS A 100 54.88 8.41 -9.80
CA LYS A 100 55.41 8.89 -8.49
C LYS A 100 54.62 10.14 -8.01
N SER A 101 54.63 10.70 -6.79
CA SER A 101 54.89 10.36 -5.35
C SER A 101 54.43 11.63 -4.53
N ALA A 102 54.57 11.86 -3.21
CA ALA A 102 55.32 11.25 -2.10
C ALA A 102 54.73 11.61 -0.69
N GLU A 103 55.47 11.18 0.35
CA GLU A 103 55.52 11.52 1.79
C GLU A 103 55.58 13.04 2.19
N LYS A 104 55.52 13.47 3.47
CA LYS A 104 55.78 12.87 4.84
C LYS A 104 54.81 13.53 5.86
N SER A 105 54.18 12.89 6.85
CA SER A 105 54.64 12.07 8.02
C SER A 105 55.27 12.87 9.19
N GLY A 106 54.75 12.66 10.40
CA GLY A 106 55.22 13.21 11.69
C GLY A 106 54.40 12.69 12.89
N ARG A 107 55.06 12.32 14.01
CA ARG A 107 54.45 11.62 15.17
C ARG A 107 55.05 12.09 16.51
N ALA A 108 54.24 12.24 17.55
CA ALA A 108 54.66 12.40 18.95
C ALA A 108 53.82 11.50 19.90
N LYS A 109 54.20 11.39 21.20
CA LYS A 109 53.73 10.29 22.08
C LYS A 109 53.63 10.67 23.58
N ALA A 110 52.44 10.43 24.16
CA ALA A 110 52.08 10.05 25.55
C ALA A 110 52.56 10.82 26.80
N THR A 111 51.55 11.22 27.60
CA THR A 111 51.34 10.99 29.05
C THR A 111 49.82 10.79 29.27
N GLY A 112 49.28 10.29 30.39
CA GLY A 112 49.87 9.62 31.56
C GLY A 112 49.06 9.86 32.85
N SER A 113 48.81 8.82 33.67
CA SER A 113 48.11 8.85 34.98
C SER A 113 46.58 9.08 34.96
N ASP A 114 45.82 8.71 36.00
CA ASP A 114 45.49 7.34 36.50
C ASP A 114 44.41 7.44 37.63
N HIS A 115 43.73 6.34 37.96
CA HIS A 115 42.94 6.09 39.21
C HIS A 115 41.68 6.97 39.49
N ASP A 116 40.63 6.52 40.20
CA ASP A 116 40.19 5.16 40.56
C ASP A 116 38.65 5.09 40.66
N ALA A 117 38.07 3.90 40.84
CA ALA A 117 36.64 3.67 41.06
C ALA A 117 36.28 3.44 42.54
N THR A 118 34.98 3.48 42.86
CA THR A 118 34.44 2.79 44.05
C THR A 118 32.98 2.39 43.84
N LYS A 119 32.51 1.38 44.59
CA LYS A 119 31.21 0.71 44.41
C LYS A 119 30.28 0.90 45.61
N SER A 120 29.01 0.53 45.35
CA SER A 120 28.09 -0.16 46.27
C SER A 120 27.16 0.69 47.15
N GLY A 121 26.12 0.03 47.67
CA GLY A 121 25.03 0.62 48.45
C GLY A 121 23.70 0.56 47.69
N GLY A 122 22.81 -0.34 48.09
CA GLY A 122 21.45 -0.42 47.54
C GLY A 122 20.50 -1.13 48.51
N THR A 123 19.23 -0.71 48.53
CA THR A 123 18.20 -1.31 49.39
C THR A 123 16.82 -1.23 48.73
N ARG A 124 15.94 -2.17 49.09
CA ARG A 124 14.52 -2.15 48.70
C ARG A 124 13.73 -1.19 49.60
N GLY A 125 12.67 -0.59 49.06
CA GLY A 125 11.69 0.17 49.85
C GLY A 125 10.34 0.26 49.13
N THR A 126 9.40 -0.61 49.49
CA THR A 126 8.02 -0.56 49.00
C THR A 126 7.10 0.10 50.02
N VAL A 127 6.41 1.17 49.64
CA VAL A 127 5.18 1.63 50.31
C VAL A 127 4.20 2.16 49.27
N SER A 128 2.93 1.78 49.42
CA SER A 128 1.81 2.40 48.74
C SER A 128 1.08 3.31 49.71
N SER A 129 0.61 4.46 49.25
CA SER A 129 -0.47 5.17 49.91
C SER A 129 -1.37 5.85 48.87
N ALA A 130 -2.67 5.76 49.10
CA ALA A 130 -3.71 6.53 48.44
C ALA A 130 -4.44 7.33 49.52
N GLY A 131 -4.98 8.51 49.20
CA GLY A 131 -5.66 9.32 50.21
C GLY A 131 -5.81 10.78 49.84
N SER A 132 -6.87 11.08 49.12
CA SER A 132 -7.55 12.37 48.92
C SER A 132 -7.27 13.50 49.91
N THR A 133 -7.23 14.75 49.40
CA THR A 133 -8.09 15.83 49.93
C THR A 133 -8.27 16.96 48.89
N SER A 134 -9.16 17.91 49.18
CA SER A 134 -9.85 18.77 48.21
C SER A 134 -9.56 20.27 48.37
N SER A 135 -9.53 21.02 47.26
CA SER A 135 -10.06 22.39 47.07
C SER A 135 -9.45 23.05 45.81
N ALA A 136 -9.89 24.21 45.30
CA ALA A 136 -11.23 24.77 45.01
C ALA A 136 -11.02 26.16 44.35
N ALA A 137 -12.00 26.68 43.61
CA ALA A 137 -11.97 27.93 42.82
C ALA A 137 -10.95 27.93 41.65
N ALA A 138 -11.23 28.38 40.42
CA ALA A 138 -12.13 29.39 39.85
C ALA A 138 -11.52 30.81 39.77
N GLY A 139 -11.52 31.36 38.55
CA GLY A 139 -10.93 32.66 38.21
C GLY A 139 -10.99 32.91 36.70
N ALA A 140 -12.15 33.36 36.21
CA ALA A 140 -12.32 33.80 34.83
C ALA A 140 -12.21 35.33 34.76
N GLY A 141 -11.55 35.85 33.71
CA GLY A 141 -11.44 37.28 33.44
C GLY A 141 -11.61 37.54 31.94
N SER A 142 -12.50 38.44 31.60
CA SER A 142 -12.78 38.87 30.23
C SER A 142 -13.12 40.35 30.25
N GLU A 143 -12.40 41.14 29.46
CA GLU A 143 -12.80 42.50 29.13
C GLU A 143 -12.67 42.73 27.63
N SER A 144 -13.59 43.52 27.09
CA SER A 144 -13.73 43.81 25.66
C SER A 144 -13.61 45.31 25.42
N GLY A 145 -12.65 45.73 24.59
CA GLY A 145 -12.51 47.12 24.14
C GLY A 145 -13.04 47.29 22.71
N SER A 146 -13.84 48.32 22.48
CA SER A 146 -14.30 48.73 21.14
C SER A 146 -14.23 50.24 20.99
N SER A 147 -13.71 50.72 19.86
CA SER A 147 -13.95 52.07 19.35
C SER A 147 -13.72 52.11 17.83
N ALA A 148 -14.29 53.11 17.17
CA ALA A 148 -14.18 53.33 15.74
C ALA A 148 -14.24 54.84 15.45
N GLY A 149 -13.68 55.28 14.31
CA GLY A 149 -13.84 56.67 13.86
C GLY A 149 -13.03 57.04 12.61
N SER A 150 -13.73 57.58 11.60
CA SER A 150 -13.28 58.50 10.53
C SER A 150 -12.07 58.11 9.65
N ALA A 151 -12.15 58.09 8.31
CA ALA A 151 -12.43 59.21 7.37
C ALA A 151 -11.32 60.29 7.40
N LYS A 152 -10.83 60.85 6.28
CA LYS A 152 -11.41 60.94 4.92
C LYS A 152 -10.35 61.34 3.86
N ASP A 153 -10.70 61.25 2.57
CA ASP A 153 -10.05 61.89 1.39
C ASP A 153 -8.57 61.46 1.10
N GLY A 154 -7.98 61.62 -0.09
CA GLY A 154 -8.51 61.97 -1.42
C GLY A 154 -7.39 62.45 -2.37
N GLY A 155 -7.34 61.98 -3.62
CA GLY A 155 -6.38 62.48 -4.63
C GLY A 155 -5.91 61.44 -5.66
N SER A 156 -5.72 61.85 -6.90
CA SER A 156 -5.31 60.97 -8.01
C SER A 156 -4.08 61.52 -8.75
N SER A 157 -3.15 60.65 -9.14
CA SER A 157 -2.21 60.93 -10.23
C SER A 157 -1.74 59.64 -10.89
N GLN A 158 -1.50 59.69 -12.21
CA GLN A 158 -0.86 58.62 -12.96
C GLN A 158 0.63 58.90 -13.09
N SER A 159 1.45 57.86 -13.02
CA SER A 159 2.74 57.79 -13.73
C SER A 159 3.13 56.34 -13.92
N ALA A 160 3.37 55.95 -15.18
CA ALA A 160 3.93 54.65 -15.50
C ALA A 160 5.45 54.74 -15.50
N SER A 161 6.11 53.84 -14.77
CA SER A 161 7.51 53.48 -15.02
C SER A 161 7.68 52.00 -14.69
N GLY A 162 8.30 51.25 -15.59
CA GLY A 162 8.40 49.80 -15.50
C GLY A 162 9.66 49.35 -14.75
N SER A 163 9.49 48.54 -13.72
CA SER A 163 10.51 47.61 -13.25
C SER A 163 9.93 46.20 -13.25
N GLY A 164 10.58 45.29 -13.97
CA GLY A 164 10.09 43.93 -14.12
C GLY A 164 10.32 43.10 -12.87
N SER A 165 9.25 42.73 -12.18
CA SER A 165 9.25 41.55 -11.30
C SER A 165 8.79 40.33 -12.11
N PRO A 166 9.48 39.17 -12.08
CA PRO A 166 8.96 37.96 -12.67
C PRO A 166 7.66 37.57 -11.95
N GLY A 167 6.53 37.62 -12.67
CA GLY A 167 5.23 37.33 -12.09
C GLY A 167 5.17 35.89 -11.57
N SER A 168 4.93 35.71 -10.27
CA SER A 168 4.84 34.41 -9.61
C SER A 168 3.64 33.61 -10.15
N SER A 169 3.90 32.89 -11.25
CA SER A 169 2.90 32.22 -12.07
C SER A 169 2.75 30.78 -11.58
N GLY A 170 2.22 30.64 -10.36
CA GLY A 170 2.23 29.37 -9.63
C GLY A 170 1.24 29.32 -8.46
N SER A 171 0.07 29.94 -8.59
CA SER A 171 -1.01 29.72 -7.63
C SER A 171 -1.55 28.30 -7.81
N SER A 172 -1.10 27.38 -6.95
CA SER A 172 -1.44 25.95 -6.94
C SER A 172 -2.90 25.71 -6.55
N HIS A 173 -3.80 26.05 -7.48
CA HIS A 173 -5.20 25.66 -7.40
C HIS A 173 -5.29 24.14 -7.38
N ALA A 174 -5.96 23.60 -6.37
CA ALA A 174 -6.26 22.17 -6.29
C ALA A 174 -6.98 21.74 -7.58
N SER A 175 -6.52 20.66 -8.19
CA SER A 175 -7.12 20.11 -9.40
C SER A 175 -8.57 19.67 -9.12
N THR A 176 -9.49 19.98 -10.03
CA THR A 176 -10.88 19.53 -9.87
C THR A 176 -10.99 18.05 -10.22
N ALA A 177 -11.65 17.29 -9.36
CA ALA A 177 -11.84 15.85 -9.51
C ALA A 177 -12.43 15.48 -10.89
N PRO A 178 -11.71 14.74 -11.76
CA PRO A 178 -12.15 14.51 -13.14
C PRO A 178 -13.52 13.83 -13.24
N ASN A 179 -14.33 14.24 -14.22
CA ASN A 179 -15.65 13.66 -14.49
C ASN A 179 -15.62 12.57 -15.58
N ARG A 180 -14.43 12.03 -15.90
CA ARG A 180 -14.20 11.04 -16.96
C ARG A 180 -13.34 9.89 -16.48
N THR A 181 -13.51 8.72 -17.08
CA THR A 181 -12.59 7.59 -16.94
C THR A 181 -11.39 7.77 -17.86
N PHE A 182 -10.17 7.62 -17.35
CA PHE A 182 -8.95 7.62 -18.15
C PHE A 182 -8.57 6.20 -18.58
N ALA A 183 -7.78 6.09 -19.65
CA ALA A 183 -7.04 4.87 -19.94
C ALA A 183 -5.83 4.75 -19.02
N LEU A 184 -5.31 3.52 -18.84
CA LEU A 184 -4.29 3.22 -17.85
C LEU A 184 -2.89 3.13 -18.45
N GLY A 185 -1.95 3.91 -17.91
CA GLY A 185 -0.52 3.79 -18.14
C GLY A 185 0.18 3.19 -16.92
N THR A 186 1.31 2.50 -17.12
CA THR A 186 2.14 2.00 -16.02
C THR A 186 3.64 2.23 -16.25
N ARG A 187 4.39 2.44 -15.17
CA ARG A 187 5.87 2.54 -15.17
C ARG A 187 6.44 1.77 -13.98
N ILE A 188 7.70 1.35 -14.07
CA ILE A 188 8.39 0.62 -12.99
C ILE A 188 9.67 1.34 -12.63
N TYR A 189 9.89 1.53 -11.33
CA TYR A 189 11.07 2.19 -10.77
C TYR A 189 11.66 1.38 -9.61
N THR A 190 12.88 1.74 -9.22
CA THR A 190 13.57 1.23 -8.04
C THR A 190 14.21 2.40 -7.30
N LEU A 191 14.22 2.35 -5.97
CA LEU A 191 15.03 3.21 -5.10
C LEU A 191 15.78 2.35 -4.07
N ASP A 192 16.81 2.91 -3.44
CA ASP A 192 17.37 2.36 -2.20
C ASP A 192 16.88 3.14 -0.99
N ARG A 193 16.61 2.45 0.12
CA ARG A 193 16.42 3.05 1.45
C ARG A 193 17.32 2.39 2.49
N ALA A 194 18.57 2.84 2.54
CA ALA A 194 19.60 2.37 3.48
C ALA A 194 19.91 0.87 3.32
N GLY A 195 20.25 0.47 2.09
CA GLY A 195 20.54 -0.93 1.72
C GLY A 195 19.30 -1.79 1.46
N ARG A 196 18.11 -1.17 1.40
CA ARG A 196 16.84 -1.81 1.02
C ARG A 196 16.45 -1.37 -0.38
N THR A 197 16.73 -2.21 -1.36
CA THR A 197 16.24 -2.09 -2.73
C THR A 197 14.71 -2.21 -2.75
N ILE A 198 14.01 -1.11 -3.01
CA ILE A 198 12.55 -1.04 -3.08
C ILE A 198 12.15 -0.78 -4.53
N LYS A 199 11.67 -1.84 -5.19
CA LYS A 199 11.03 -1.75 -6.51
C LYS A 199 9.58 -1.29 -6.33
N PHE A 200 9.07 -0.44 -7.20
CA PHE A 200 7.65 -0.04 -7.19
C PHE A 200 7.09 0.17 -8.60
N LYS A 201 5.79 -0.09 -8.75
CA LYS A 201 5.04 0.16 -9.98
C LYS A 201 4.17 1.40 -9.78
N VAL A 202 4.18 2.30 -10.74
CA VAL A 202 3.30 3.47 -10.77
C VAL A 202 2.23 3.22 -11.82
N PHE A 203 0.97 3.34 -11.42
CA PHE A 203 -0.22 3.28 -12.28
C PHE A 203 -0.77 4.71 -12.39
N TYR A 204 -1.09 5.18 -13.59
CA TYR A 204 -1.46 6.59 -13.80
C TYR A 204 -2.42 6.80 -14.97
N PRO A 205 -3.12 7.94 -15.01
CA PRO A 205 -3.91 8.36 -16.17
C PRO A 205 -2.99 8.57 -17.39
N ARG A 206 -3.15 7.81 -18.47
CA ARG A 206 -2.39 8.04 -19.72
C ARG A 206 -3.17 8.84 -20.74
N THR A 207 -2.45 9.36 -21.72
CA THR A 207 -3.03 9.94 -22.94
C THR A 207 -3.65 8.84 -23.84
N GLY A 208 -4.69 9.22 -24.58
CA GLY A 208 -5.44 8.35 -25.49
C GLY A 208 -6.39 7.37 -24.78
N ASP A 209 -7.22 6.70 -25.57
CA ASP A 209 -8.33 5.88 -25.08
C ASP A 209 -7.95 4.38 -24.92
N GLY A 210 -8.97 3.55 -24.66
CA GLY A 210 -8.87 2.09 -24.62
C GLY A 210 -8.74 1.50 -23.22
N THR A 211 -9.12 0.23 -23.08
CA THR A 211 -9.17 -0.49 -21.79
C THR A 211 -7.85 -1.16 -21.40
N GLN A 212 -6.89 -1.24 -22.32
CA GLN A 212 -5.58 -1.87 -22.12
C GLN A 212 -4.62 -0.97 -21.33
N ASP A 213 -3.95 -1.58 -20.36
CA ASP A 213 -2.83 -1.03 -19.62
C ASP A 213 -1.59 -0.96 -20.53
N VAL A 214 -0.95 0.20 -20.63
CA VAL A 214 0.20 0.42 -21.52
C VAL A 214 1.43 0.82 -20.71
N ALA A 215 2.52 0.05 -20.84
CA ALA A 215 3.80 0.35 -20.21
C ALA A 215 4.47 1.59 -20.83
N GLU A 216 5.13 2.40 -20.00
CA GLU A 216 5.88 3.60 -20.40
C GLU A 216 5.11 4.65 -21.22
N ALA A 217 3.77 4.61 -21.20
CA ALA A 217 2.89 5.51 -21.94
C ALA A 217 3.03 6.99 -21.54
N PRO A 218 2.77 7.95 -22.44
CA PRO A 218 2.65 9.36 -22.07
C PRO A 218 1.54 9.57 -21.04
N ILE A 219 1.86 10.31 -19.96
CA ILE A 219 0.88 10.70 -18.94
C ILE A 219 -0.20 11.59 -19.60
N ALA A 220 -1.41 11.60 -19.06
CA ALA A 220 -2.45 12.53 -19.48
C ALA A 220 -2.09 13.98 -19.14
N SER A 221 -2.76 14.93 -19.81
CA SER A 221 -2.70 16.34 -19.46
C SER A 221 -3.37 16.63 -18.10
N GLY A 222 -2.79 17.55 -17.33
CA GLY A 222 -3.24 17.93 -15.99
C GLY A 222 -2.30 17.43 -14.88
N THR A 223 -2.68 17.72 -13.63
CA THR A 223 -2.08 17.18 -12.41
C THR A 223 -3.05 16.21 -11.73
N PHE A 224 -2.51 15.27 -10.96
CA PHE A 224 -3.21 14.11 -10.43
C PHE A 224 -2.72 13.80 -9.01
N PRO A 225 -3.59 13.64 -8.00
CA PRO A 225 -3.14 13.39 -6.64
C PRO A 225 -2.44 12.03 -6.49
N LEU A 226 -1.43 11.99 -5.63
CA LEU A 226 -0.68 10.77 -5.32
C LEU A 226 -1.44 9.89 -4.30
N VAL A 227 -1.57 8.60 -4.63
CA VAL A 227 -1.99 7.55 -3.70
C VAL A 227 -0.87 6.50 -3.61
N LEU A 228 -0.41 6.21 -2.39
CA LEU A 228 0.39 5.03 -2.11
C LEU A 228 -0.54 3.82 -1.93
N PHE A 229 -0.25 2.67 -2.56
CA PHE A 229 -0.98 1.41 -2.32
C PHE A 229 -0.07 0.30 -1.80
N SER A 230 -0.40 -0.25 -0.63
CA SER A 230 0.37 -1.31 0.05
C SER A 230 -0.30 -2.68 -0.07
N HIS A 231 0.42 -3.66 -0.60
CA HIS A 231 -0.08 -5.03 -0.74
C HIS A 231 -0.10 -5.80 0.60
N GLY A 232 -1.03 -6.74 0.74
CA GLY A 232 -1.00 -7.75 1.82
C GLY A 232 0.15 -8.75 1.68
N LEU A 233 0.33 -9.62 2.68
CA LEU A 233 1.39 -10.63 2.71
C LEU A 233 1.35 -11.56 1.49
N GLY A 234 2.50 -11.76 0.84
CA GLY A 234 2.64 -12.59 -0.36
C GLY A 234 2.04 -11.97 -1.63
N GLY A 235 1.47 -10.76 -1.55
CA GLY A 235 0.93 -10.01 -2.68
C GLY A 235 1.99 -9.21 -3.44
N ASN A 236 1.54 -8.47 -4.46
CA ASN A 236 2.37 -7.59 -5.28
C ASN A 236 1.49 -6.54 -6.02
N PRO A 237 2.05 -5.45 -6.58
CA PRO A 237 1.29 -4.42 -7.30
C PRO A 237 0.33 -4.93 -8.38
N ASP A 238 0.73 -5.91 -9.18
CA ASP A 238 -0.10 -6.45 -10.28
C ASP A 238 -1.29 -7.27 -9.75
N SER A 239 -1.10 -8.00 -8.64
CA SER A 239 -2.19 -8.71 -7.96
C SER A 239 -3.26 -7.78 -7.39
N TYR A 240 -2.90 -6.54 -7.01
CA TYR A 240 -3.83 -5.51 -6.50
C TYR A 240 -4.39 -4.59 -7.59
N SER A 241 -4.23 -4.95 -8.86
CA SER A 241 -4.82 -4.22 -10.00
C SER A 241 -6.34 -4.04 -9.90
N SER A 242 -7.07 -4.94 -9.22
CA SER A 242 -8.52 -4.80 -8.95
C SER A 242 -8.87 -3.51 -8.19
N LEU A 243 -8.04 -3.08 -7.23
CA LEU A 243 -8.26 -1.84 -6.46
C LEU A 243 -7.42 -0.66 -6.97
N ILE A 244 -6.25 -0.92 -7.53
CA ILE A 244 -5.35 0.12 -8.04
C ILE A 244 -5.83 0.68 -9.38
N ALA A 245 -6.33 -0.15 -10.30
CA ALA A 245 -6.76 0.31 -11.62
C ALA A 245 -7.98 1.25 -11.57
N PRO A 246 -9.02 1.03 -10.74
CA PRO A 246 -10.12 2.00 -10.58
C PRO A 246 -9.63 3.37 -10.11
N LEU A 247 -8.72 3.43 -9.13
CA LEU A 247 -8.12 4.68 -8.67
C LEU A 247 -7.37 5.41 -9.80
N ALA A 248 -6.49 4.69 -10.52
CA ALA A 248 -5.73 5.29 -11.61
C ALA A 248 -6.64 5.74 -12.78
N LYS A 249 -7.71 4.99 -13.08
CA LYS A 249 -8.71 5.34 -14.09
C LYS A 249 -9.65 6.47 -13.65
N ALA A 250 -9.78 6.74 -12.35
CA ALA A 250 -10.52 7.86 -11.77
C ALA A 250 -9.72 9.17 -11.63
N GLY A 251 -8.41 9.15 -11.97
CA GLY A 251 -7.55 10.33 -11.97
C GLY A 251 -6.37 10.30 -10.98
N PHE A 252 -6.11 9.21 -10.26
CA PHE A 252 -4.99 9.18 -9.29
C PHE A 252 -3.68 8.67 -9.89
N VAL A 253 -2.55 9.23 -9.48
CA VAL A 253 -1.24 8.58 -9.65
C VAL A 253 -1.07 7.61 -8.48
N VAL A 254 -1.04 6.31 -8.75
CA VAL A 254 -0.99 5.27 -7.71
C VAL A 254 0.37 4.59 -7.71
N ALA A 255 1.17 4.81 -6.66
CA ALA A 255 2.46 4.18 -6.46
C ALA A 255 2.33 2.94 -5.56
N ALA A 256 2.69 1.77 -6.07
CA ALA A 256 2.54 0.48 -5.40
C ALA A 256 3.89 -0.23 -5.28
N PRO A 257 4.48 -0.36 -4.08
CA PRO A 257 5.75 -1.06 -3.88
C PRO A 257 5.64 -2.59 -4.03
N TRP A 258 6.71 -3.24 -4.45
CA TRP A 258 7.00 -4.64 -4.10
C TRP A 258 7.85 -4.61 -2.82
N TYR A 259 7.24 -4.84 -1.65
CA TYR A 259 7.99 -4.77 -0.39
C TYR A 259 8.93 -5.98 -0.23
N PRO A 260 10.25 -5.77 -0.05
CA PRO A 260 11.27 -6.79 -0.34
C PRO A 260 11.12 -8.08 0.47
N ASN A 261 10.64 -7.98 1.72
CA ASN A 261 10.50 -9.13 2.62
C ASN A 261 9.07 -9.70 2.72
N THR A 262 8.08 -9.12 2.02
CA THR A 262 6.66 -9.55 2.11
C THR A 262 5.93 -9.67 0.77
N THR A 263 6.58 -9.32 -0.34
CA THR A 263 6.07 -9.54 -1.71
C THR A 263 5.94 -11.03 -2.05
N THR A 264 5.18 -11.37 -3.09
CA THR A 264 5.22 -12.69 -3.75
C THR A 264 6.67 -13.12 -4.01
N GLY A 265 7.04 -14.32 -3.59
CA GLY A 265 8.40 -14.88 -3.77
C GLY A 265 9.45 -14.42 -2.73
N SER A 266 9.07 -13.58 -1.76
CA SER A 266 9.94 -13.20 -0.64
C SER A 266 9.86 -14.20 0.53
N SER A 267 10.63 -13.94 1.60
CA SER A 267 10.61 -14.69 2.86
C SER A 267 9.31 -14.58 3.67
N GLY A 268 8.40 -13.66 3.33
CA GLY A 268 7.12 -13.49 4.03
C GLY A 268 7.24 -12.94 5.46
N ASN A 269 8.29 -12.19 5.76
CA ASN A 269 8.58 -11.68 7.11
C ASN A 269 7.60 -10.57 7.54
N VAL A 270 6.50 -10.98 8.19
CA VAL A 270 5.52 -10.10 8.84
C VAL A 270 6.17 -9.13 9.84
N GLY A 271 7.25 -9.53 10.51
CA GLY A 271 7.99 -8.68 11.46
C GLY A 271 8.61 -7.42 10.82
N ASP A 272 8.88 -7.44 9.52
CA ASP A 272 9.38 -6.27 8.77
C ASP A 272 8.29 -5.20 8.53
N ALA A 273 7.01 -5.60 8.52
CA ALA A 273 5.89 -4.66 8.60
C ALA A 273 5.66 -4.19 10.03
N MET A 274 5.63 -5.10 11.01
CA MET A 274 5.32 -4.80 12.41
C MET A 274 6.37 -3.89 13.10
N SER A 275 7.64 -3.98 12.68
CA SER A 275 8.70 -3.05 13.11
C SER A 275 8.63 -1.66 12.42
N GLY A 276 7.76 -1.53 11.42
CA GLY A 276 7.56 -0.31 10.64
C GLY A 276 8.60 -0.06 9.55
N ASN A 277 9.49 -1.02 9.24
CA ASN A 277 10.37 -0.91 8.06
C ASN A 277 9.56 -0.76 6.77
N GLN A 278 8.46 -1.51 6.63
CA GLN A 278 7.60 -1.43 5.45
C GLN A 278 6.91 -0.06 5.32
N SER A 279 6.50 0.59 6.42
CA SER A 279 6.00 1.97 6.38
C SER A 279 7.09 2.97 5.99
N LEU A 280 8.34 2.77 6.42
CA LEU A 280 9.47 3.61 6.01
C LEU A 280 9.83 3.41 4.53
N ASP A 281 9.73 2.18 4.01
CA ASP A 281 9.86 1.91 2.56
C ASP A 281 8.79 2.67 1.77
N ALA A 282 7.55 2.62 2.25
CA ALA A 282 6.41 3.27 1.63
C ALA A 282 6.53 4.81 1.63
N SER A 283 6.99 5.38 2.76
CA SER A 283 7.31 6.80 2.89
C SER A 283 8.45 7.24 1.95
N ALA A 284 9.45 6.39 1.72
CA ALA A 284 10.51 6.65 0.75
C ALA A 284 9.99 6.60 -0.71
N VAL A 285 9.03 5.73 -1.03
CA VAL A 285 8.35 5.73 -2.34
C VAL A 285 7.50 6.99 -2.53
N ILE A 286 6.81 7.48 -1.50
CA ILE A 286 6.15 8.79 -1.53
C ILE A 286 7.18 9.90 -1.82
N SER A 287 8.32 9.92 -1.13
CA SER A 287 9.39 10.88 -1.41
C SER A 287 9.85 10.82 -2.86
N ARG A 288 10.18 9.63 -3.38
CA ARG A 288 10.70 9.51 -4.75
C ARG A 288 9.69 9.95 -5.81
N MET A 289 8.39 9.74 -5.59
CA MET A 289 7.34 10.30 -6.45
C MET A 289 7.32 11.84 -6.41
N LEU A 290 7.42 12.44 -5.22
CA LEU A 290 7.48 13.88 -5.08
C LEU A 290 8.81 14.48 -5.58
N ASP A 291 9.86 13.69 -5.74
CA ASP A 291 11.10 14.12 -6.40
C ASP A 291 10.99 13.98 -7.92
N PHE A 292 10.30 12.95 -8.42
CA PHE A 292 9.92 12.82 -9.84
C PHE A 292 8.96 13.93 -10.33
N ASP A 293 8.27 14.63 -9.44
CA ASP A 293 7.41 15.78 -9.79
C ASP A 293 8.22 17.07 -10.01
N LYS A 294 9.39 17.20 -9.37
CA LYS A 294 10.29 18.37 -9.43
C LYS A 294 11.44 18.22 -10.44
N ASP A 295 11.66 17.02 -10.94
CA ASP A 295 12.76 16.65 -11.83
C ASP A 295 12.37 16.90 -13.29
N GLY A 296 12.92 17.93 -13.92
CA GLY A 296 12.61 18.31 -15.31
C GLY A 296 12.91 17.25 -16.37
N SER A 297 13.60 16.16 -16.02
CA SER A 297 13.82 14.99 -16.90
C SER A 297 12.76 13.89 -16.73
N SER A 298 11.91 13.99 -15.70
CA SER A 298 10.92 12.99 -15.32
C SER A 298 9.64 13.07 -16.15
N PRO A 299 9.06 11.92 -16.57
CA PRO A 299 7.71 11.87 -17.14
C PRO A 299 6.62 12.44 -16.21
N PHE A 300 6.89 12.53 -14.90
CA PHE A 300 5.99 13.06 -13.88
C PHE A 300 6.22 14.55 -13.54
N HIS A 301 7.10 15.27 -14.23
CA HIS A 301 7.32 16.70 -13.96
C HIS A 301 6.03 17.52 -14.09
N ASP A 302 5.69 18.30 -13.06
CA ASP A 302 4.40 19.01 -12.93
C ASP A 302 3.18 18.08 -13.16
N LYS A 303 3.14 16.89 -12.53
CA LYS A 303 2.02 15.94 -12.67
C LYS A 303 1.37 15.52 -11.36
N ILE A 304 1.97 15.79 -10.21
CA ILE A 304 1.47 15.34 -8.92
C ILE A 304 0.82 16.48 -8.14
N ASP A 305 -0.51 16.41 -7.98
CA ASP A 305 -1.20 17.33 -7.09
C ASP A 305 -0.93 16.94 -5.62
N THR A 306 -0.44 17.90 -4.83
CA THR A 306 -0.20 17.76 -3.39
C THR A 306 -0.92 18.84 -2.57
N SER A 307 -1.79 19.65 -3.18
CA SER A 307 -2.57 20.71 -2.51
C SER A 307 -3.38 20.22 -1.31
N HIS A 308 -3.87 18.98 -1.38
CA HIS A 308 -4.56 18.29 -0.29
C HIS A 308 -3.72 17.19 0.39
N GLY A 309 -2.42 17.08 0.08
CA GLY A 309 -1.51 16.04 0.56
C GLY A 309 -1.53 14.76 -0.29
N VAL A 310 -1.24 13.63 0.35
CA VAL A 310 -1.07 12.30 -0.26
C VAL A 310 -2.03 11.30 0.38
N GLY A 311 -2.59 10.39 -0.43
CA GLY A 311 -3.40 9.28 0.05
C GLY A 311 -2.57 8.03 0.35
N ALA A 312 -2.98 7.23 1.34
CA ALA A 312 -2.39 5.91 1.58
C ALA A 312 -3.48 4.83 1.70
N SER A 313 -3.36 3.76 0.92
CA SER A 313 -4.27 2.61 0.99
C SER A 313 -3.49 1.32 1.16
N GLY A 314 -4.12 0.32 1.74
CA GLY A 314 -3.58 -1.04 1.73
C GLY A 314 -4.55 -2.06 2.26
N HIS A 315 -4.25 -3.32 1.98
CA HIS A 315 -5.02 -4.49 2.42
C HIS A 315 -4.20 -5.38 3.35
N SER A 316 -4.81 -5.92 4.40
CA SER A 316 -4.20 -6.90 5.30
C SER A 316 -2.90 -6.35 5.91
N LEU A 317 -1.76 -7.02 5.72
CA LEU A 317 -0.44 -6.52 6.12
C LEU A 317 -0.11 -5.12 5.54
N GLY A 318 -0.62 -4.81 4.33
CA GLY A 318 -0.50 -3.48 3.73
C GLY A 318 -1.37 -2.41 4.40
N ALA A 319 -2.49 -2.81 5.03
CA ALA A 319 -3.29 -1.92 5.85
C ALA A 319 -2.58 -1.60 7.18
N ILE A 320 -1.89 -2.58 7.77
CA ILE A 320 -0.98 -2.36 8.90
C ILE A 320 0.17 -1.40 8.53
N THR A 321 0.80 -1.59 7.36
CA THR A 321 1.81 -0.67 6.81
C THR A 321 1.25 0.75 6.65
N THR A 322 -0.01 0.88 6.21
CA THR A 322 -0.74 2.15 6.12
C THR A 322 -1.01 2.75 7.50
N GLN A 323 -1.40 1.95 8.51
CA GLN A 323 -1.59 2.43 9.89
C GLN A 323 -0.26 2.91 10.51
N GLY A 324 0.87 2.29 10.14
CA GLY A 324 2.21 2.73 10.56
C GLY A 324 2.53 4.16 10.11
N LEU A 325 2.15 4.53 8.87
CA LEU A 325 2.27 5.88 8.32
C LEU A 325 1.38 6.92 9.03
N LEU A 326 0.37 6.48 9.79
CA LEU A 326 -0.49 7.35 10.60
C LEU A 326 -0.03 7.47 12.06
N GLY A 327 0.91 6.61 12.52
CA GLY A 327 1.28 6.46 13.93
C GLY A 327 2.78 6.41 14.17
N ALA A 328 3.32 5.24 14.51
CA ALA A 328 4.71 5.08 14.96
C ALA A 328 5.79 5.39 13.90
N LYS A 329 5.42 5.44 12.61
CA LYS A 329 6.25 5.87 11.48
C LYS A 329 5.55 6.98 10.69
N LYS A 330 4.96 7.95 11.41
CA LYS A 330 4.13 9.03 10.86
C LYS A 330 4.78 9.69 9.64
N ASP A 331 4.06 9.70 8.53
CA ASP A 331 4.34 10.54 7.37
C ASP A 331 3.37 11.73 7.40
N SER A 332 3.89 12.94 7.55
CA SER A 332 3.07 14.16 7.65
C SER A 332 2.39 14.54 6.33
N ARG A 333 2.82 13.93 5.21
CA ARG A 333 2.21 14.15 3.88
C ARG A 333 0.93 13.35 3.69
N VAL A 334 0.71 12.29 4.48
CA VAL A 334 -0.49 11.44 4.37
C VAL A 334 -1.67 12.10 5.07
N THR A 335 -2.68 12.50 4.30
CA THR A 335 -3.84 13.30 4.75
C THR A 335 -5.18 12.55 4.61
N THR A 336 -5.21 11.47 3.84
CA THR A 336 -6.33 10.52 3.77
C THR A 336 -5.80 9.09 3.73
N ALA A 337 -6.54 8.15 4.32
CA ALA A 337 -6.18 6.74 4.34
C ALA A 337 -7.39 5.80 4.21
N VAL A 338 -7.19 4.65 3.55
CA VAL A 338 -8.17 3.55 3.45
C VAL A 338 -7.52 2.23 3.82
N MET A 339 -8.01 1.59 4.89
CA MET A 339 -7.47 0.37 5.47
C MET A 339 -8.42 -0.80 5.24
N LEU A 340 -8.06 -1.73 4.36
CA LEU A 340 -8.86 -2.92 4.08
C LEU A 340 -8.35 -4.13 4.89
N ALA A 341 -9.24 -4.88 5.54
CA ALA A 341 -8.91 -6.06 6.34
C ALA A 341 -7.81 -5.83 7.41
N THR A 342 -7.81 -4.68 8.09
CA THR A 342 -6.74 -4.33 9.05
C THR A 342 -6.94 -4.93 10.43
N ALA A 343 -5.83 -5.08 11.18
CA ALA A 343 -5.83 -5.14 12.64
C ALA A 343 -5.41 -3.76 13.22
N SER A 344 -5.29 -3.64 14.55
CA SER A 344 -4.73 -2.45 15.20
C SER A 344 -3.29 -2.68 15.63
N ILE A 345 -2.38 -1.78 15.23
CA ILE A 345 -1.00 -1.69 15.73
C ILE A 345 -0.74 -0.48 16.64
N GLY A 346 -1.81 0.12 17.19
CA GLY A 346 -1.73 1.21 18.17
C GLY A 346 -2.48 2.47 17.76
N LYS A 347 -2.22 3.56 18.48
CA LYS A 347 -2.87 4.86 18.25
C LYS A 347 -2.14 5.65 17.15
N PRO A 348 -2.86 6.36 16.27
CA PRO A 348 -2.26 7.29 15.32
C PRO A 348 -1.78 8.57 16.04
N THR A 349 -0.93 9.36 15.38
CA THR A 349 -0.20 10.50 15.98
C THR A 349 -0.20 11.74 15.06
N GLY A 350 0.09 12.91 15.63
CA GLY A 350 0.29 14.16 14.88
C GLY A 350 -0.96 14.69 14.18
N SER A 351 -0.77 15.27 13.00
CA SER A 351 -1.82 15.98 12.23
C SER A 351 -2.98 15.06 11.77
N PRO A 352 -4.21 15.58 11.65
CA PRO A 352 -5.39 14.83 11.21
C PRO A 352 -5.26 14.11 9.87
N VAL A 353 -5.82 12.90 9.80
CA VAL A 353 -5.91 12.08 8.59
C VAL A 353 -7.32 11.52 8.44
N LYS A 354 -7.97 11.75 7.30
CA LYS A 354 -9.31 11.20 7.00
C LYS A 354 -9.18 9.68 6.86
N THR A 355 -9.72 8.88 7.79
CA THR A 355 -9.45 7.42 7.81
C THR A 355 -10.70 6.55 7.61
N LEU A 356 -10.76 5.79 6.51
CA LEU A 356 -11.77 4.76 6.25
C LEU A 356 -11.22 3.36 6.55
N PHE A 357 -12.07 2.52 7.13
CA PHE A 357 -11.83 1.10 7.38
C PHE A 357 -12.83 0.26 6.57
N ILE A 358 -12.37 -0.79 5.91
CA ILE A 358 -13.22 -1.73 5.14
C ILE A 358 -12.88 -3.16 5.58
N ASN A 359 -13.77 -3.82 6.31
CA ASN A 359 -13.48 -5.11 6.95
C ASN A 359 -14.67 -6.08 6.87
N GLY A 360 -14.39 -7.35 6.63
CA GLY A 360 -15.34 -8.44 6.91
C GLY A 360 -15.47 -8.69 8.42
N ASP A 361 -16.67 -8.98 8.91
CA ASP A 361 -16.87 -9.33 10.33
C ASP A 361 -16.65 -10.82 10.66
N GLN A 362 -16.48 -11.67 9.64
CA GLN A 362 -16.07 -13.09 9.74
C GLN A 362 -14.64 -13.30 9.19
N ASP A 363 -13.76 -12.30 9.35
CA ASP A 363 -12.36 -12.37 8.94
C ASP A 363 -11.56 -13.33 9.84
N PRO A 364 -11.01 -14.45 9.29
CA PRO A 364 -10.27 -15.44 10.07
C PRO A 364 -8.78 -15.12 10.24
N LEU A 365 -8.26 -14.05 9.63
CA LEU A 365 -6.83 -13.68 9.67
C LEU A 365 -6.60 -12.38 10.44
N THR A 366 -7.48 -11.38 10.29
CA THR A 366 -7.44 -10.11 11.04
C THR A 366 -8.77 -9.89 11.75
N ALA A 367 -8.86 -10.42 12.97
CA ALA A 367 -10.09 -10.41 13.78
C ALA A 367 -10.76 -9.02 13.83
N TYR A 368 -12.07 -9.01 13.58
CA TYR A 368 -12.88 -7.79 13.44
C TYR A 368 -12.78 -6.82 14.63
N SER A 369 -12.63 -7.33 15.85
CA SER A 369 -12.39 -6.54 17.07
C SER A 369 -11.09 -5.72 17.02
N GLY A 370 -10.06 -6.21 16.33
CA GLY A 370 -8.83 -5.49 16.04
C GLY A 370 -9.06 -4.31 15.09
N ALA A 371 -9.86 -4.49 14.05
CA ALA A 371 -10.26 -3.40 13.15
C ALA A 371 -11.09 -2.33 13.87
N ARG A 372 -12.03 -2.73 14.75
CA ARG A 372 -12.78 -1.79 15.60
C ARG A 372 -11.86 -1.04 16.56
N SER A 373 -10.92 -1.73 17.19
CA SER A 373 -9.91 -1.10 18.05
C SER A 373 -9.03 -0.09 17.30
N ALA A 374 -8.75 -0.33 16.01
CA ALA A 374 -8.03 0.61 15.15
C ALA A 374 -8.90 1.84 14.82
N TYR A 375 -10.17 1.62 14.46
CA TYR A 375 -11.14 2.68 14.20
C TYR A 375 -11.37 3.56 15.45
N ASP A 376 -11.63 2.96 16.61
CA ASP A 376 -11.90 3.70 17.85
C ASP A 376 -10.69 4.51 18.32
N ALA A 377 -9.46 4.05 18.03
CA ALA A 377 -8.23 4.79 18.27
C ALA A 377 -8.04 6.03 17.39
N VAL A 378 -8.73 6.17 16.24
CA VAL A 378 -8.67 7.37 15.39
C VAL A 378 -9.57 8.48 15.98
N PRO A 379 -9.03 9.68 16.29
CA PRO A 379 -9.82 10.80 16.80
C PRO A 379 -10.34 11.75 15.70
N TRP A 380 -9.91 11.55 14.45
CA TRP A 380 -10.16 12.39 13.28
C TRP A 380 -11.41 11.95 12.49
N PRO A 381 -11.85 12.70 11.45
CA PRO A 381 -12.87 12.26 10.50
C PRO A 381 -12.63 10.83 10.00
N LYS A 382 -13.61 9.95 10.22
CA LYS A 382 -13.46 8.52 9.98
C LYS A 382 -14.77 7.83 9.61
N ALA A 383 -14.64 6.71 8.92
CA ALA A 383 -15.76 5.83 8.60
C ALA A 383 -15.36 4.35 8.66
N PHE A 384 -16.37 3.49 8.79
CA PHE A 384 -16.23 2.05 8.85
C PHE A 384 -17.27 1.39 7.95
N MET A 385 -16.80 0.62 6.97
CA MET A 385 -17.58 -0.22 6.08
C MET A 385 -17.40 -1.68 6.53
N THR A 386 -18.47 -2.27 7.08
CA THR A 386 -18.49 -3.68 7.43
C THR A 386 -19.04 -4.49 6.28
N HIS A 387 -18.33 -5.51 5.81
CA HIS A 387 -18.95 -6.62 5.06
C HIS A 387 -19.48 -7.65 6.06
N VAL A 388 -20.80 -7.65 6.25
CA VAL A 388 -21.51 -8.51 7.20
C VAL A 388 -21.51 -9.94 6.66
N GLY A 389 -20.99 -10.90 7.43
CA GLY A 389 -20.68 -12.24 6.92
C GLY A 389 -19.44 -12.30 6.02
N GLY A 390 -18.73 -11.18 5.86
CA GLY A 390 -17.55 -11.05 5.00
C GLY A 390 -16.31 -11.72 5.58
N ASN A 391 -15.51 -12.37 4.73
CA ASN A 391 -14.22 -12.96 5.09
C ASN A 391 -13.08 -11.92 5.03
N HIS A 392 -11.82 -12.37 4.93
CA HIS A 392 -10.67 -11.47 4.78
C HIS A 392 -10.69 -10.66 3.47
N ASP A 393 -10.89 -11.31 2.32
CA ASP A 393 -10.42 -10.78 1.03
C ASP A 393 -11.42 -10.80 -0.14
N ARG A 394 -12.66 -11.29 0.01
CA ARG A 394 -13.58 -11.43 -1.13
C ARG A 394 -13.91 -10.08 -1.79
N TYR A 395 -14.29 -9.10 -0.99
CA TYR A 395 -14.59 -7.72 -1.41
C TYR A 395 -13.36 -6.93 -1.92
N VAL A 396 -12.15 -7.47 -1.79
CA VAL A 396 -10.90 -6.89 -2.34
C VAL A 396 -10.69 -7.30 -3.80
N TRP A 397 -11.25 -8.45 -4.20
CA TRP A 397 -10.97 -9.09 -5.49
C TRP A 397 -12.18 -9.22 -6.42
N PHE A 398 -13.31 -9.72 -5.92
CA PHE A 398 -14.48 -10.06 -6.75
C PHE A 398 -15.73 -10.45 -5.93
N GLY A 399 -16.89 -10.17 -6.51
CA GLY A 399 -18.18 -10.67 -6.04
C GLY A 399 -18.87 -9.72 -5.06
N GLU A 400 -19.61 -10.30 -4.11
CA GLU A 400 -20.44 -9.53 -3.17
C GLU A 400 -19.60 -8.56 -2.33
N GLY A 401 -19.95 -7.27 -2.35
CA GLY A 401 -19.23 -6.20 -1.67
C GLY A 401 -18.04 -5.61 -2.44
N TYR A 402 -17.65 -6.17 -3.59
CA TYR A 402 -16.48 -5.69 -4.34
C TYR A 402 -16.73 -4.36 -5.07
N ASP A 403 -17.85 -4.25 -5.80
CA ASP A 403 -18.15 -3.03 -6.56
C ASP A 403 -18.41 -1.85 -5.59
N GLU A 404 -19.05 -2.13 -4.46
CA GLU A 404 -19.28 -1.21 -3.34
C GLU A 404 -17.95 -0.80 -2.67
N THR A 405 -17.01 -1.74 -2.48
CA THR A 405 -15.66 -1.45 -1.97
C THR A 405 -14.89 -0.54 -2.91
N VAL A 406 -14.93 -0.81 -4.22
CA VAL A 406 -14.25 -0.01 -5.25
C VAL A 406 -14.83 1.40 -5.32
N ALA A 407 -16.17 1.54 -5.32
CA ALA A 407 -16.84 2.84 -5.31
C ALA A 407 -16.44 3.65 -4.06
N THR A 408 -16.60 3.07 -2.87
CA THR A 408 -16.28 3.73 -1.60
C THR A 408 -14.78 4.09 -1.50
N LEU A 409 -13.87 3.23 -1.97
CA LEU A 409 -12.42 3.52 -2.03
C LEU A 409 -12.11 4.71 -2.95
N VAL A 410 -12.69 4.74 -4.15
CA VAL A 410 -12.46 5.82 -5.13
C VAL A 410 -13.01 7.14 -4.60
N ASP A 411 -14.25 7.17 -4.12
CA ASP A 411 -14.88 8.41 -3.65
C ASP A 411 -14.30 8.91 -2.32
N TRP A 412 -13.79 8.02 -1.46
CA TRP A 412 -13.01 8.43 -0.28
C TRP A 412 -11.70 9.13 -0.68
N MET A 413 -11.00 8.64 -1.70
CA MET A 413 -9.80 9.30 -2.22
C MET A 413 -10.14 10.61 -2.94
N ARG A 414 -11.29 10.69 -3.64
CA ARG A 414 -11.73 11.93 -4.30
C ARG A 414 -12.12 13.03 -3.31
N TRP A 415 -12.93 12.73 -2.30
CA TRP A 415 -13.15 13.65 -1.19
C TRP A 415 -11.83 13.96 -0.45
N GLY A 416 -10.98 12.95 -0.30
CA GLY A 416 -9.71 13.04 0.41
C GLY A 416 -8.72 14.02 -0.19
N LEU A 417 -8.53 13.96 -1.52
CA LEU A 417 -7.41 14.57 -2.24
C LEU A 417 -7.80 15.55 -3.36
N TYR A 418 -9.04 15.54 -3.84
CA TYR A 418 -9.57 16.57 -4.74
C TYR A 418 -10.58 17.51 -4.05
N GLY A 419 -10.85 17.30 -2.76
CA GLY A 419 -11.91 18.01 -2.04
C GLY A 419 -13.33 17.72 -2.55
N ASP A 420 -13.53 16.65 -3.35
CA ASP A 420 -14.79 16.35 -4.04
C ASP A 420 -15.95 16.15 -3.04
N ALA A 421 -16.75 17.20 -2.85
CA ALA A 421 -17.91 17.19 -1.97
C ALA A 421 -19.07 16.33 -2.52
N GLY A 422 -19.11 16.11 -3.84
CA GLY A 422 -20.05 15.18 -4.46
C GLY A 422 -19.70 13.74 -4.13
N ALA A 423 -18.42 13.37 -4.19
CA ALA A 423 -17.92 12.07 -3.74
C ALA A 423 -18.19 11.85 -2.25
N LYS A 424 -17.91 12.85 -1.40
CA LYS A 424 -18.25 12.81 0.03
C LYS A 424 -19.72 12.48 0.28
N ALA A 425 -20.63 13.06 -0.51
CA ALA A 425 -22.07 12.86 -0.38
C ALA A 425 -22.54 11.48 -0.86
N ARG A 426 -21.80 10.82 -1.77
CA ARG A 426 -22.11 9.46 -2.25
C ARG A 426 -21.63 8.35 -1.33
N LEU A 427 -20.61 8.58 -0.49
CA LEU A 427 -20.05 7.57 0.43
C LEU A 427 -21.08 6.69 1.18
N PRO A 428 -22.19 7.20 1.77
CA PRO A 428 -23.17 6.35 2.47
C PRO A 428 -24.04 5.49 1.54
N HIS A 429 -24.15 5.87 0.26
CA HIS A 429 -24.82 5.12 -0.79
C HIS A 429 -23.88 4.08 -1.41
N ASP A 430 -22.64 4.46 -1.67
CA ASP A 430 -21.63 3.57 -2.25
C ASP A 430 -21.23 2.46 -1.28
N ALA A 431 -21.25 2.75 0.02
CA ALA A 431 -21.13 1.79 1.11
C ALA A 431 -22.49 1.20 1.56
N SER A 432 -23.46 1.05 0.64
CA SER A 432 -24.76 0.42 0.91
C SER A 432 -24.96 -0.87 0.10
N GLY A 433 -25.57 -1.87 0.73
CA GLY A 433 -25.80 -3.18 0.13
C GLY A 433 -26.39 -4.15 1.14
N LYS A 434 -26.90 -5.30 0.67
CA LYS A 434 -27.60 -6.29 1.53
C LYS A 434 -26.75 -6.81 2.69
N SER A 435 -25.44 -6.90 2.45
CA SER A 435 -24.45 -7.48 3.36
C SER A 435 -23.42 -6.43 3.78
N ILE A 436 -23.81 -5.15 3.83
CA ILE A 436 -22.93 -4.02 4.16
C ILE A 436 -23.55 -3.17 5.28
N ARG A 437 -22.73 -2.80 6.29
CA ARG A 437 -23.07 -1.81 7.31
C ARG A 437 -22.08 -0.66 7.26
N TRP A 438 -22.59 0.56 7.05
CA TRP A 438 -21.83 1.81 7.09
C TRP A 438 -21.97 2.51 8.45
N GLU A 439 -20.86 3.00 8.98
CA GLU A 439 -20.78 3.81 10.19
C GLU A 439 -19.79 4.97 9.97
N SER A 440 -20.03 6.15 10.53
CA SER A 440 -19.11 7.29 10.37
C SER A 440 -19.12 8.26 11.54
N LYS A 441 -18.00 8.96 11.75
CA LYS A 441 -17.85 10.03 12.75
C LYS A 441 -17.00 11.17 12.19
N GLY A 442 -17.55 12.38 12.18
CA GLY A 442 -16.85 13.58 11.69
C GLY A 442 -16.73 13.67 10.17
N LEU A 443 -17.57 12.95 9.42
CA LEU A 443 -17.89 13.29 8.03
C LEU A 443 -18.82 14.50 8.02
#